data_AF-A0A5D4NV42-F1
#
_entry.id   AF-A0A5D4NV42-F1
#
_cell.length_a   1.000
_cell.length_b   1.000
_cell.length_c   1.000
_cell.angle_alpha   90.00
_cell.angle_beta   90.00
_cell.angle_gamma   90.00
#
_symmetry.space_group_name_H-M   'P 1'
#
loop_
_entity.id
_entity.type
_entity.pdbx_description
1 polymer ?
#
loop_
_entity_poly.entity_id
_entity_poly.type
_entity_poly.pdbx_seq_one_letter_code
_entity_poly.pdbx_strand_id
1 'polypeptide(L)'
;MKSSTKNQPLSDHLSKNREKLKEDVLLFYSESIPDILEALYDTAYFEKEIRPLEPLFESPFHYRFIEFHGVNLFFEGFLFSLYSKANLLDDYLREDISEGVKTRLDAMTKDAGRLFNEAEVECFTLTAYKIFEFGTNAGKNYSF
;
A
#
# COMPACT_ATOMS: atom_id res chain seq x y z
N MET A 1 38.86 23.85 -5.63
CA MET A 1 37.79 23.01 -5.04
C MET A 1 36.48 23.42 -5.69
N LYS A 2 35.91 22.58 -6.56
CA LYS A 2 34.56 22.79 -7.08
C LYS A 2 33.61 22.08 -6.13
N SER A 3 32.83 22.83 -5.35
CA SER A 3 31.78 22.25 -4.51
C SER A 3 30.72 21.63 -5.41
N SER A 4 30.60 20.31 -5.35
CA SER A 4 29.56 19.55 -6.00
C SER A 4 28.23 19.86 -5.31
N THR A 5 27.39 20.67 -5.93
CA THR A 5 26.01 20.96 -5.54
C THR A 5 25.05 19.81 -5.89
N LYS A 6 25.44 18.56 -5.63
CA LYS A 6 24.58 17.39 -5.78
C LYS A 6 24.39 16.75 -4.41
N ASN A 7 23.13 16.49 -4.07
CA ASN A 7 22.61 16.01 -2.79
C ASN A 7 22.16 17.13 -1.85
N GLN A 8 21.20 17.95 -2.29
CA GLN A 8 20.18 18.39 -1.35
C GLN A 8 19.33 17.14 -1.06
N PRO A 9 19.37 16.60 0.17
CA PRO A 9 18.93 15.25 0.41
C PRO A 9 17.40 15.26 0.44
N LEU A 10 16.79 14.27 -0.21
CA LEU A 10 15.34 14.04 -0.11
C LEU A 10 14.86 14.07 1.37
N SER A 11 15.75 13.71 2.32
CA SER A 11 15.51 13.78 3.76
C SER A 11 15.15 15.18 4.28
N ASP A 12 15.75 16.25 3.75
CA ASP A 12 15.50 17.61 4.23
C ASP A 12 14.18 18.17 3.69
N HIS A 13 13.75 17.73 2.51
CA HIS A 13 12.47 18.11 1.92
C HIS A 13 11.31 17.27 2.47
N LEU A 14 11.49 15.96 2.65
CA LEU A 14 10.51 15.09 3.30
C LEU A 14 10.28 15.48 4.77
N SER A 15 11.34 15.89 5.49
CA SER A 15 11.21 16.33 6.88
C SER A 15 10.51 17.68 7.02
N LYS A 16 10.79 18.65 6.13
CA LYS A 16 10.14 19.97 6.13
C LYS A 16 8.68 19.94 5.70
N ASN A 17 8.32 19.00 4.82
CA ASN A 17 6.95 18.88 4.28
C ASN A 17 6.22 17.63 4.79
N ARG A 18 6.64 17.06 5.93
CA ARG A 18 6.14 15.78 6.44
C ARG A 18 4.63 15.73 6.62
N GLU A 19 4.03 16.79 7.19
CA GLU A 19 2.58 16.86 7.40
C GLU A 19 1.84 16.95 6.07
N LYS A 20 2.30 17.79 5.14
CA LYS A 20 1.72 17.88 3.80
C LYS A 20 1.80 16.54 3.05
N LEU A 21 2.96 15.87 3.11
CA LEU A 21 3.14 14.55 2.49
C LEU A 21 2.14 13.54 3.05
N LYS A 22 1.91 13.57 4.37
CA LYS A 22 0.95 12.70 5.03
C LYS A 22 -0.48 13.00 4.59
N GLU A 23 -0.86 14.28 4.52
CA GLU A 23 -2.16 14.73 4.01
C GLU A 23 -2.37 14.28 2.56
N ASP A 24 -1.38 14.50 1.70
CA ASP A 24 -1.42 14.11 0.28
C ASP A 24 -1.55 12.59 0.12
N VAL A 25 -0.78 11.80 0.87
CA VAL A 25 -0.87 10.33 0.84
C VAL A 25 -2.26 9.85 1.28
N LEU A 26 -2.82 10.43 2.34
CA LEU A 26 -4.15 10.07 2.82
C LEU A 26 -5.23 10.46 1.80
N LEU A 27 -5.08 11.60 1.13
CA LEU A 27 -5.96 12.01 0.04
C LEU A 27 -5.91 10.99 -1.11
N PHE A 28 -4.72 10.68 -1.65
CA PHE A 28 -4.59 9.71 -2.73
C PHE A 28 -5.10 8.32 -2.35
N TYR A 29 -4.87 7.90 -1.11
CA TYR A 29 -5.41 6.64 -0.61
C TYR A 29 -6.94 6.67 -0.61
N SER A 30 -7.55 7.75 -0.08
CA SER A 30 -9.00 7.89 -0.04
C SER A 30 -9.63 7.89 -1.44
N GLU A 31 -8.97 8.51 -2.42
CA GLU A 31 -9.39 8.53 -3.81
C GLU A 31 -9.29 7.15 -4.47
N SER A 32 -8.38 6.30 -3.98
CA SER A 32 -8.18 4.93 -4.47
C SER A 32 -9.12 3.91 -3.82
N ILE A 33 -9.87 4.26 -2.76
CA ILE A 33 -10.76 3.30 -2.07
C ILE A 33 -11.75 2.62 -3.03
N PRO A 34 -12.44 3.33 -3.94
CA PRO A 34 -13.33 2.67 -4.90
C PRO A 34 -12.62 1.60 -5.73
N ASP A 35 -11.42 1.89 -6.25
CA ASP A 35 -10.62 0.94 -7.03
C ASP A 35 -10.15 -0.26 -6.19
N ILE A 36 -9.88 -0.05 -4.89
CA ILE A 36 -9.53 -1.11 -3.94
C ILE A 36 -10.73 -2.04 -3.72
N LEU A 37 -11.93 -1.48 -3.56
CA LEU A 37 -13.16 -2.25 -3.37
C LEU A 37 -13.53 -3.01 -4.65
N GLU A 38 -13.32 -2.40 -5.82
CA GLU A 38 -13.47 -3.07 -7.11
C GLU A 38 -12.47 -4.22 -7.26
N ALA A 39 -11.20 -4.02 -6.90
CA ALA A 39 -10.20 -5.10 -6.93
C ALA A 39 -10.58 -6.28 -5.99
N LEU A 40 -11.11 -5.99 -4.80
CA LEU A 40 -11.61 -7.03 -3.89
C LEU A 40 -12.80 -7.78 -4.49
N TYR A 41 -13.74 -7.04 -5.10
CA TYR A 41 -14.89 -7.61 -5.77
C TYR A 41 -14.46 -8.52 -6.91
N ASP A 42 -13.59 -8.04 -7.80
CA ASP A 42 -13.15 -8.78 -8.98
C ASP A 42 -12.39 -10.04 -8.59
N THR A 43 -11.49 -9.93 -7.61
CA THR A 43 -10.75 -11.08 -7.09
C THR A 43 -11.71 -12.12 -6.53
N ALA A 44 -12.66 -11.70 -5.69
CA ALA A 44 -13.61 -12.62 -5.08
C ALA A 44 -14.52 -13.27 -6.12
N TYR A 45 -15.12 -12.46 -7.01
CA TYR A 45 -16.18 -12.90 -7.90
C TYR A 45 -15.67 -13.60 -9.15
N PHE A 46 -14.59 -13.12 -9.75
CA PHE A 46 -14.05 -13.65 -11.02
C PHE A 46 -12.88 -14.60 -10.80
N GLU A 47 -11.96 -14.31 -9.88
CA GLU A 47 -10.78 -15.17 -9.70
C GLU A 47 -11.02 -16.33 -8.73
N LYS A 48 -11.72 -16.07 -7.62
CA LYS A 48 -12.00 -17.06 -6.56
C LYS A 48 -13.41 -17.65 -6.62
N GLU A 49 -14.23 -17.17 -7.55
CA GLU A 49 -15.61 -17.62 -7.80
C GLU A 49 -16.54 -17.59 -6.55
N ILE A 50 -16.21 -16.74 -5.57
CA ILE A 50 -17.02 -16.52 -4.36
C ILE A 50 -18.24 -15.69 -4.75
N ARG A 51 -19.44 -16.28 -4.61
CA ARG A 51 -20.71 -15.63 -4.98
C ARG A 51 -21.39 -14.90 -3.83
N PRO A 52 -21.47 -15.47 -2.61
CA PRO A 52 -21.91 -14.70 -1.44
C PRO A 52 -20.78 -13.77 -1.03
N LEU A 53 -20.93 -12.48 -1.28
CA LEU A 53 -19.90 -11.47 -1.04
C LEU A 53 -20.09 -10.75 0.30
N GLU A 54 -21.29 -10.83 0.88
CA GLU A 54 -21.63 -10.24 2.17
C GLU A 54 -20.61 -10.60 3.27
N PRO A 55 -20.09 -11.85 3.38
CA PRO A 55 -19.05 -12.17 4.36
C PRO A 55 -17.78 -11.33 4.18
N LEU A 56 -17.38 -11.00 2.95
CA LEU A 56 -16.17 -10.22 2.69
C LEU A 56 -16.39 -8.73 2.95
N PHE A 57 -17.51 -8.17 2.52
CA PHE A 57 -17.76 -6.72 2.53
C PHE A 57 -18.42 -6.20 3.80
N GLU A 58 -19.22 -7.01 4.49
CA GLU A 58 -19.92 -6.58 5.71
C GLU A 58 -19.16 -6.96 7.00
N SER A 59 -18.05 -7.67 6.87
CA SER A 59 -17.26 -8.08 8.03
C SER A 59 -16.58 -6.90 8.75
N PRO A 60 -16.40 -6.98 10.08
CA PRO A 60 -15.55 -6.05 10.81
C PRO A 60 -14.08 -6.05 10.32
N PHE A 61 -13.64 -7.12 9.67
CA PHE A 61 -12.30 -7.20 9.11
C PHE A 61 -12.16 -6.32 7.87
N HIS A 62 -13.19 -6.23 7.01
CA HIS A 62 -13.20 -5.35 5.85
C HIS A 62 -12.82 -3.90 6.22
N TYR A 63 -13.43 -3.36 7.28
CA TYR A 63 -13.12 -2.03 7.77
C TYR A 63 -11.67 -1.89 8.23
N ARG A 64 -11.14 -2.87 8.99
CA ARG A 64 -9.72 -2.87 9.41
C ARG A 64 -8.77 -3.03 8.22
N PHE A 65 -9.18 -3.81 7.23
CA PHE A 65 -8.44 -3.99 5.99
C PHE A 65 -8.27 -2.65 5.27
N ILE A 66 -9.36 -1.89 5.09
CA ILE A 66 -9.30 -0.57 4.46
C ILE A 66 -8.63 0.48 5.35
N GLU A 67 -8.97 0.58 6.63
CA GLU A 67 -8.51 1.69 7.48
C GLU A 67 -7.08 1.52 8.00
N PHE A 68 -6.58 0.28 8.11
CA PHE A 68 -5.29 0.01 8.71
C PHE A 68 -4.33 -0.72 7.77
N HIS A 69 -4.69 -1.90 7.30
CA HIS A 69 -3.78 -2.69 6.47
C HIS A 69 -3.50 -2.01 5.13
N GLY A 70 -4.55 -1.53 4.47
CA GLY A 70 -4.47 -0.89 3.17
C GLY A 70 -3.72 0.43 3.21
N VAL A 71 -3.99 1.32 4.17
CA VAL A 71 -3.27 2.61 4.30
C VAL A 71 -1.76 2.39 4.41
N ASN A 72 -1.34 1.42 5.23
CA ASN A 72 0.08 1.13 5.45
C ASN A 72 0.76 0.59 4.18
N LEU A 73 0.12 -0.36 3.49
CA LEU A 73 0.65 -0.94 2.25
C LEU A 73 0.70 0.09 1.12
N PHE A 74 -0.31 0.94 1.02
CA PHE A 74 -0.33 2.04 0.06
C PHE A 74 0.83 3.01 0.32
N PHE A 75 1.05 3.37 1.58
CA PHE A 75 2.16 4.25 1.95
C PHE A 75 3.53 3.65 1.63
N GLU A 76 3.72 2.35 1.85
CA GLU A 76 4.95 1.64 1.49
C GLU A 76 5.19 1.66 -0.02
N GLY A 77 4.15 1.40 -0.83
CA GLY A 77 4.24 1.54 -2.29
C GLY A 77 4.57 2.96 -2.72
N PHE A 78 3.93 3.94 -2.09
CA PHE A 78 4.19 5.36 -2.35
C PHE A 78 5.63 5.75 -2.06
N LEU A 79 6.15 5.39 -0.88
CA LEU A 79 7.54 5.62 -0.50
C LEU A 79 8.52 4.92 -1.44
N PHE A 80 8.26 3.66 -1.79
CA PHE A 80 9.06 2.91 -2.75
C PHE A 80 9.23 3.68 -4.06
N SER A 81 8.13 4.23 -4.60
CA SER A 81 8.19 5.05 -5.80
C SER A 81 8.95 6.35 -5.61
N LEU A 82 8.80 7.04 -4.47
CA LEU A 82 9.55 8.28 -4.21
C LEU A 82 11.06 8.04 -4.13
N TYR A 83 11.49 6.99 -3.40
CA TYR A 83 12.91 6.62 -3.32
C TYR A 83 13.45 6.20 -4.69
N SER A 84 12.67 5.47 -5.48
CA SER A 84 13.03 5.12 -6.85
C SER A 84 13.23 6.36 -7.73
N LYS A 85 12.28 7.30 -7.74
CA LYS A 85 12.38 8.56 -8.50
C LYS A 85 13.58 9.41 -8.09
N ALA A 86 13.95 9.37 -6.82
CA ALA A 86 15.08 10.09 -6.28
C ALA A 86 16.45 9.42 -6.57
N ASN A 87 16.47 8.23 -7.20
CA ASN A 87 17.64 7.36 -7.31
C ASN A 87 18.27 7.04 -5.93
N LEU A 88 17.43 6.91 -4.91
CA LEU A 88 17.83 6.56 -3.54
C LEU A 88 17.44 5.13 -3.16
N LEU A 89 16.73 4.40 -4.03
CA LEU A 89 16.36 3.02 -3.79
C LEU A 89 17.54 2.07 -4.06
N ASP A 90 18.45 1.99 -3.09
CA ASP A 90 19.50 0.97 -3.07
C ASP A 90 18.95 -0.41 -2.65
N ASP A 91 19.81 -1.43 -2.71
CA ASP A 91 19.40 -2.80 -2.40
C ASP A 91 19.00 -2.95 -0.92
N TYR A 92 19.63 -2.21 -0.01
CA TYR A 92 19.28 -2.23 1.42
C TYR A 92 17.87 -1.68 1.67
N LEU A 93 17.55 -0.51 1.11
CA LEU A 93 16.21 0.08 1.23
C LEU A 93 15.15 -0.74 0.51
N ARG A 94 15.50 -1.38 -0.61
CA ARG A 94 14.60 -2.33 -1.29
C ARG A 94 14.29 -3.52 -0.41
N GLU A 95 15.30 -4.10 0.25
CA GLU A 95 15.14 -5.22 1.18
C GLU A 95 14.29 -4.81 2.40
N ASP A 96 14.57 -3.66 3.01
CA ASP A 96 13.83 -3.13 4.17
C ASP A 96 12.34 -2.92 3.85
N ILE A 97 12.03 -2.29 2.70
CA ILE A 97 10.64 -2.15 2.24
C ILE A 97 10.00 -3.52 1.98
N SER A 98 10.73 -4.43 1.33
CA SER A 98 10.20 -5.77 1.01
C SER A 98 9.90 -6.58 2.26
N GLU A 99 10.75 -6.50 3.28
CA GLU A 99 10.55 -7.14 4.58
C GLU A 99 9.38 -6.52 5.35
N GLY A 100 9.25 -5.19 5.32
CA GLY A 100 8.11 -4.46 5.88
C GLY A 100 6.78 -4.90 5.26
N VAL A 101 6.70 -4.90 3.92
CA VAL A 101 5.52 -5.33 3.16
C VAL A 101 5.17 -6.78 3.51
N LYS A 102 6.15 -7.69 3.49
CA LYS A 102 5.95 -9.09 3.82
C LYS A 102 5.40 -9.26 5.25
N THR A 103 6.00 -8.59 6.23
CA THR A 103 5.57 -8.66 7.63
C THR A 103 4.12 -8.21 7.79
N ARG A 104 3.69 -7.17 7.07
CA ARG A 104 2.30 -6.69 7.10
C ARG A 104 1.33 -7.65 6.42
N LEU A 105 1.71 -8.20 5.28
CA LEU A 105 0.90 -9.21 4.58
C LEU A 105 0.73 -10.47 5.44
N ASP A 106 1.80 -10.96 6.08
CA ASP A 106 1.75 -12.11 6.98
C ASP A 106 0.83 -11.83 8.19
N ALA A 107 0.95 -10.64 8.80
CA ALA A 107 0.11 -10.25 9.93
C ALA A 107 -1.37 -10.14 9.54
N MET A 108 -1.67 -9.52 8.39
CA MET A 108 -3.02 -9.39 7.86
C MET A 108 -3.62 -10.76 7.50
N THR A 109 -2.88 -11.59 6.78
CA THR A 109 -3.29 -12.95 6.39
C THR A 109 -3.63 -13.78 7.62
N LYS A 110 -2.79 -13.69 8.67
CA LYS A 110 -3.04 -14.37 9.94
C LYS A 110 -4.28 -13.87 10.66
N ASP A 111 -4.58 -12.58 10.62
CA ASP A 111 -5.80 -12.03 11.23
C ASP A 111 -7.05 -12.42 10.44
N ALA A 112 -6.99 -12.33 9.10
CA ALA A 112 -8.04 -12.77 8.19
C ALA A 112 -8.36 -14.27 8.37
N GLY A 113 -7.34 -15.12 8.46
CA GLY A 113 -7.50 -16.57 8.61
C GLY A 113 -8.14 -17.04 9.92
N ARG A 114 -8.38 -16.13 10.87
CA ARG A 114 -9.19 -16.42 12.06
C ARG A 114 -10.70 -16.28 11.81
N LEU A 115 -11.08 -15.60 10.74
CA LEU A 115 -12.45 -15.17 10.46
C LEU A 115 -13.00 -15.77 9.17
N PHE A 116 -12.11 -16.13 8.24
CA PHE A 116 -12.45 -16.51 6.88
C PHE A 116 -11.85 -17.85 6.49
N ASN A 117 -12.42 -18.45 5.45
CA ASN A 117 -11.82 -19.60 4.79
C ASN A 117 -10.62 -19.19 3.93
N GLU A 118 -9.88 -20.18 3.43
CA GLU A 118 -8.65 -19.95 2.65
C GLU A 118 -8.87 -19.08 1.40
N ALA A 119 -9.94 -19.33 0.63
CA ALA A 119 -10.22 -18.57 -0.60
C ALA A 119 -10.55 -17.10 -0.30
N GLU A 120 -11.31 -16.84 0.75
CA GLU A 120 -11.65 -15.49 1.23
C GLU A 120 -10.41 -14.74 1.74
N VAL A 121 -9.52 -15.43 2.48
CA VAL A 121 -8.24 -14.86 2.91
C VAL A 121 -7.38 -14.48 1.71
N GLU A 122 -7.30 -15.36 0.70
CA GLU A 122 -6.56 -15.09 -0.53
C GLU A 122 -7.10 -13.86 -1.27
N CYS A 123 -8.41 -13.61 -1.25
CA CYS A 123 -8.98 -12.38 -1.82
C CYS A 123 -8.39 -11.12 -1.17
N PHE A 124 -8.33 -11.08 0.17
CA PHE A 124 -7.73 -9.96 0.89
C PHE A 124 -6.23 -9.84 0.61
N THR A 125 -5.51 -10.95 0.52
CA THR A 125 -4.06 -10.96 0.22
C THR A 125 -3.75 -10.46 -1.19
N LEU A 126 -4.51 -10.90 -2.20
CA LEU A 126 -4.35 -10.42 -3.58
C LEU A 126 -4.72 -8.93 -3.70
N THR A 127 -5.80 -8.51 -3.04
CA THR A 127 -6.19 -7.11 -2.98
C THR A 127 -5.12 -6.27 -2.29
N ALA A 128 -4.48 -6.77 -1.23
CA ALA A 128 -3.40 -6.08 -0.53
C ALA A 128 -2.19 -5.80 -1.42
N TYR A 129 -1.83 -6.72 -2.33
CA TYR A 129 -0.81 -6.46 -3.35
C TYR A 129 -1.25 -5.34 -4.32
N LYS A 130 -2.53 -5.29 -4.71
CA LYS A 130 -3.06 -4.20 -5.53
C LYS A 130 -3.01 -2.85 -4.83
N ILE A 131 -3.26 -2.80 -3.53
CA ILE A 131 -3.13 -1.56 -2.74
C ILE A 131 -1.69 -1.03 -2.78
N PHE A 132 -0.69 -1.90 -2.67
CA PHE A 132 0.72 -1.51 -2.81
C PHE A 132 1.03 -0.98 -4.23
N GLU A 133 0.48 -1.61 -5.27
CA GLU A 133 0.61 -1.13 -6.65
C GLU A 133 -0.02 0.26 -6.84
N PHE A 134 -1.20 0.51 -6.28
CA PHE A 134 -1.86 1.83 -6.31
C PHE A 134 -0.99 2.89 -5.63
N GLY A 135 -0.45 2.57 -4.45
CA GLY A 135 0.50 3.46 -3.75
C GLY A 135 1.72 3.78 -4.60
N THR A 136 2.29 2.77 -5.24
CA THR A 136 3.42 2.93 -6.16
C THR A 136 3.07 3.86 -7.32
N ASN A 137 1.88 3.73 -7.91
CA ASN A 137 1.43 4.58 -9.00
C ASN A 137 1.16 6.03 -8.56
N ALA A 138 0.58 6.23 -7.39
CA ALA A 138 0.41 7.56 -6.81
C ALA A 138 1.77 8.24 -6.59
N GLY A 139 2.76 7.51 -6.04
CA GLY A 139 4.12 8.03 -5.85
C GLY A 139 4.84 8.35 -7.16
N LYS A 140 4.54 7.63 -8.26
CA LYS A 140 5.11 7.92 -9.59
C LYS A 140 4.68 9.30 -10.07
N ASN A 141 3.42 9.65 -9.86
CA ASN A 141 2.81 10.89 -10.32
C ASN A 141 3.01 12.06 -9.35
N TYR A 142 3.46 11.79 -8.12
CA TYR A 142 3.66 12.83 -7.11
C TYR A 142 4.79 13.80 -7.46
N SER A 143 4.51 15.11 -7.36
CA SER A 143 5.46 16.20 -7.58
C SER A 143 5.59 17.07 -6.32
N PHE A 144 6.83 17.40 -5.96
CA PHE A 144 7.18 18.24 -4.81
C PHE A 144 6.95 19.74 -5.07
#